data_AF-A0A533XCE5-F1
#
_entry.id   AF-A0A533XCE5-F1
#
_cell.length_a   1.000
_cell.length_b   1.000
_cell.length_c   1.000
_cell.angle_alpha   90.00
_cell.angle_beta   90.00
_cell.angle_gamma   90.00
#
_symmetry.space_group_name_H-M   'P 1'
#
loop_
_entity.id
_entity.type
_entity.pdbx_description
1 polymer ?
#
loop_
_entity_poly.entity_id
_entity_poly.type
_entity_poly.pdbx_seq_one_letter_code
_entity_poly.pdbx_strand_id
1 'polypeptide(L)'
;MGSYVIRVKVLPSDASVDIEKVVDSVKKNLGSEAQLRGKSVEPIAFGISAVVLDIVAPEKEGSIEAVETSPQGRGAWLDKPHKLAGGRPLLP
;
A
#
# COMPACT_ATOMS: atom_id res chain seq x y z
N MET A 1 18.94 1.40 -17.78
CA MET A 1 17.51 1.20 -17.46
C MET A 1 17.26 1.80 -16.08
N GLY A 2 16.22 2.61 -15.92
CA GLY A 2 15.88 3.28 -14.67
C GLY A 2 15.09 2.38 -13.70
N SER A 3 15.04 2.78 -12.43
CA SER A 3 14.27 2.11 -11.39
C SER A 3 13.65 3.15 -10.47
N TYR A 4 12.44 2.88 -9.99
CA TYR A 4 11.79 3.68 -8.97
C TYR A 4 12.12 3.14 -7.57
N VAL A 5 12.24 4.05 -6.61
CA VAL A 5 12.13 3.74 -5.19
C VAL A 5 10.74 4.17 -4.73
N ILE A 6 9.91 3.19 -4.38
CA ILE A 6 8.55 3.38 -3.90
C ILE A 6 8.59 3.26 -2.38
N ARG A 7 8.23 4.34 -1.67
CA ARG A 7 8.11 4.34 -0.22
C ARG A 7 6.65 4.14 0.19
N VAL A 8 6.37 3.06 0.90
CA VAL A 8 5.02 2.72 1.39
C VAL A 8 5.01 2.76 2.91
N LYS A 9 4.08 3.52 3.50
CA LYS A 9 3.82 3.53 4.94
C LYS A 9 2.57 2.72 5.23
N VAL A 10 2.75 1.56 5.85
CA VAL A 10 1.66 0.67 6.24
C VAL A 10 1.24 0.99 7.67
N LEU A 11 -0.03 1.34 7.82
CA LEU A 11 -0.68 1.62 9.09
C LEU A 11 -1.44 0.36 9.53
N PRO A 12 -1.08 -0.28 10.64
CA PRO A 12 -1.86 -1.41 11.16
C PRO A 12 -3.24 -0.94 11.65
N SER A 13 -4.22 -1.85 11.65
CA SER A 13 -5.57 -1.60 12.14
C SER A 13 -5.61 -1.25 13.63
N ASP A 14 -4.68 -1.81 14.41
CA ASP A 14 -4.62 -1.70 15.87
C ASP A 14 -3.23 -2.10 16.39
N ALA A 15 -3.00 -1.92 17.71
CA ALA A 15 -1.71 -2.17 18.36
C ALA A 15 -1.33 -3.66 18.51
N SER A 16 -2.26 -4.59 18.27
CA SER A 16 -1.98 -6.03 18.37
C SER A 16 -1.39 -6.63 17.09
N VAL A 17 -1.36 -5.85 16.00
CA VAL A 17 -0.84 -6.29 14.71
C VAL A 17 0.68 -6.47 14.77
N ASP A 18 1.12 -7.66 14.38
CA ASP A 18 2.52 -8.03 14.29
C ASP A 18 3.16 -7.44 13.02
N ILE A 19 4.00 -6.42 13.22
CA ILE A 19 4.69 -5.71 12.14
C ILE A 19 5.64 -6.60 11.35
N GLU A 20 6.24 -7.63 11.96
CA GLU A 20 7.11 -8.54 11.23
C GLU A 20 6.31 -9.39 10.25
N LYS A 21 5.15 -9.89 10.67
CA LYS A 21 4.23 -10.62 9.78
C LYS A 21 3.73 -9.75 8.63
N VAL A 22 3.48 -8.47 8.87
CA VAL A 22 3.12 -7.51 7.80
C VAL A 22 4.26 -7.42 6.78
N VAL A 23 5.49 -7.21 7.24
CA VAL A 23 6.66 -7.14 6.34
C VAL A 23 6.85 -8.43 5.54
N ASP A 24 6.72 -9.58 6.19
CA ASP A 24 6.87 -10.87 5.53
C ASP A 24 5.77 -11.13 4.51
N SER A 25 4.54 -10.69 4.81
CA SER A 25 3.44 -10.77 3.85
C SER A 25 3.70 -9.90 2.62
N VAL A 26 4.24 -8.69 2.79
CA VAL A 26 4.62 -7.82 1.67
C VAL A 26 5.74 -8.47 0.87
N LYS A 27 6.80 -8.97 1.52
CA LYS A 27 7.92 -9.67 0.84
C LYS A 27 7.45 -10.86 0.00
N LYS A 28 6.51 -11.65 0.51
CA LYS A 28 5.96 -12.82 -0.20
C LYS A 28 5.11 -12.42 -1.42
N ASN A 29 4.47 -11.26 -1.37
CA ASN A 29 3.62 -10.75 -2.46
C ASN A 29 4.39 -9.87 -3.45
N LEU A 30 5.62 -9.44 -3.13
CA LEU A 30 6.50 -8.78 -4.09
C LEU A 30 6.87 -9.79 -5.18
N GLY A 31 6.42 -9.53 -6.41
CA GLY A 31 6.80 -10.33 -7.57
C GLY A 31 8.30 -10.26 -7.87
N SER A 32 8.78 -11.10 -8.77
CA SER A 32 10.21 -11.29 -9.07
C SER A 32 10.97 -10.02 -9.51
N GLU A 33 10.24 -9.02 -10.01
CA GLU A 33 10.82 -7.77 -10.52
C GLU A 33 10.96 -6.67 -9.46
N ALA A 34 10.32 -6.80 -8.30
CA ALA A 34 10.36 -5.82 -7.23
C ALA A 34 11.11 -6.36 -6.01
N GLN A 35 11.87 -5.49 -5.33
CA GLN A 35 12.69 -5.89 -4.18
C GLN A 35 12.50 -4.95 -3.01
N LEU A 36 12.30 -5.51 -1.82
CA LEU A 36 12.33 -4.71 -0.59
C LEU A 36 13.78 -4.31 -0.29
N ARG A 37 14.06 -3.00 -0.32
CA ARG A 37 15.38 -2.43 -0.06
C ARG A 37 15.52 -1.93 1.38
N GLY A 38 14.45 -1.38 1.95
CA GLY A 38 14.49 -0.74 3.27
C GLY A 38 13.25 -1.03 4.10
N LYS A 39 13.43 -1.04 5.42
CA LYS A 39 12.37 -1.14 6.43
C LYS A 39 12.72 -0.19 7.58
N SER A 40 11.75 0.60 8.01
CA SER A 40 11.79 1.35 9.26
C SER A 40 10.48 1.18 10.02
N VAL A 41 10.51 1.28 11.34
CA VAL A 41 9.32 1.26 12.19
C VAL A 41 9.21 2.61 12.87
N GLU A 42 8.05 3.25 12.71
CA GLU A 42 7.79 4.58 13.25
C GLU A 42 6.68 4.50 14.30
N PRO A 43 6.92 4.90 15.56
CA PRO A 43 5.86 5.00 16.55
C PRO A 43 4.88 6.10 16.15
N ILE A 44 3.58 5.84 16.29
CA ILE A 44 2.53 6.85 16.05
C ILE A 44 1.98 7.35 17.38
N ALA A 45 1.23 6.51 18.10
CA ALA A 45 0.66 6.79 19.42
C ALA A 45 0.00 5.52 19.99
N PHE A 46 -0.27 5.50 21.29
CA PHE A 46 -1.06 4.44 21.96
C PHE A 46 -0.57 3.00 21.68
N GLY A 47 0.74 2.82 21.60
CA GLY A 47 1.36 1.52 21.30
C GLY A 47 1.29 1.10 19.83
N ILE A 48 0.67 1.90 18.96
CA ILE A 48 0.60 1.65 17.52
C ILE A 48 1.89 2.15 16.85
N SER A 49 2.48 1.29 16.04
CA SER A 49 3.64 1.63 15.20
C SER A 49 3.31 1.37 13.73
N ALA A 50 3.73 2.28 12.85
CA ALA A 50 3.70 2.06 11.41
C ALA A 50 4.98 1.35 10.96
N VAL A 51 4.89 0.65 9.84
CA VAL A 51 6.07 0.20 9.11
C VAL A 51 6.20 0.97 7.81
N VAL A 52 7.38 1.53 7.59
CA VAL A 52 7.76 2.20 6.35
C VAL A 52 8.66 1.26 5.57
N LEU A 53 8.28 0.97 4.33
CA LEU A 53 8.96 0.04 3.43
C LEU A 53 9.44 0.81 2.20
N ASP A 54 10.71 0.63 1.84
CA ASP A 54 11.28 1.14 0.59
C ASP A 54 11.41 -0.04 -0.38
N ILE A 55 10.68 0.01 -1.49
CA ILE A 55 10.63 -1.02 -2.53
C ILE A 55 11.27 -0.47 -3.79
N VAL A 56 12.19 -1.23 -4.38
CA VAL A 56 12.77 -0.92 -5.69
C VAL A 56 12.02 -1.71 -6.75
N ALA A 57 11.54 -1.03 -7.78
CA ALA A 57 10.86 -1.64 -8.92
C ALA A 57 11.40 -1.05 -10.23
N PRO A 58 11.41 -1.82 -11.33
CA PRO A 58 11.81 -1.31 -12.64
C PRO A 58 10.86 -0.20 -13.09
N GLU A 59 11.40 0.76 -13.84
CA GLU A 59 10.60 1.80 -14.47
C GLU A 59 9.87 1.23 -15.69
N LYS A 60 8.66 0.69 -15.45
CA LYS A 60 7.72 0.18 -16.44
C LYS A 60 6.30 0.65 -16.12
N GLU A 61 5.47 0.81 -17.13
CA GLU A 61 4.04 1.10 -16.97
C GLU A 61 3.37 0.03 -16.09
N GLY A 62 2.56 0.43 -15.10
CA GLY A 62 1.90 -0.47 -14.14
C GLY A 62 2.73 -0.92 -12.93
N SER A 63 3.99 -0.48 -12.79
CA SER A 63 4.86 -0.92 -11.67
C SER A 63 4.38 -0.45 -10.29
N ILE A 64 3.66 0.67 -10.22
CA ILE A 64 3.05 1.18 -8.98
C ILE A 64 1.79 0.40 -8.63
N GLU A 65 0.95 0.09 -9.62
CA GLU A 65 -0.29 -0.68 -9.44
C GLU A 65 -0.01 -2.09 -8.88
N ALA A 66 1.10 -2.71 -9.28
CA ALA A 66 1.56 -3.99 -8.75
C ALA A 66 1.86 -3.93 -7.24
N VAL A 67 2.36 -2.79 -6.75
CA VAL A 67 2.64 -2.57 -5.32
C VAL A 67 1.34 -2.26 -4.56
N GLU A 68 0.43 -1.49 -5.15
CA GLU A 68 -0.85 -1.10 -4.53
C GLU A 68 -1.87 -2.25 -4.44
N THR A 69 -1.90 -3.14 -5.44
CA THR A 69 -2.84 -4.27 -5.49
C THR A 69 -2.54 -5.33 -4.42
N SER A 70 -1.36 -5.26 -3.79
CA SER A 70 -1.02 -6.06 -2.63
C SER A 70 -2.10 -5.92 -1.55
N PRO A 71 -2.54 -7.01 -0.88
CA PRO A 71 -3.64 -6.97 0.08
C PRO A 71 -3.46 -5.94 1.22
N GLN A 72 -2.22 -5.53 1.51
CA GLN A 72 -1.90 -4.54 2.54
C GLN A 72 -1.95 -3.08 2.03
N GLY A 73 -2.01 -2.86 0.71
CA GLY A 73 -2.11 -1.54 0.05
C GLY A 73 -3.55 -1.13 -0.29
N ARG A 74 -4.51 -2.05 -0.27
CA ARG A 74 -5.93 -1.75 -0.49
C ARG A 74 -6.56 -1.07 0.72
N GLY A 75 -6.49 0.26 0.74
CA GLY A 75 -7.46 1.06 1.50
C GLY A 75 -8.86 0.87 0.91
N ALA A 76 -9.88 0.73 1.77
CA ALA A 76 -11.30 0.52 1.43
C ALA A 76 -11.97 1.63 0.58
N TRP A 77 -11.19 2.54 0.00
CA TRP A 77 -11.62 3.68 -0.81
C TRP A 77 -11.73 3.35 -2.30
N LEU A 78 -11.04 2.31 -2.80
CA LEU A 78 -11.03 1.89 -4.21
C LEU A 78 -12.10 0.85 -4.57
N ASP A 79 -12.72 0.19 -3.59
CA ASP A 79 -13.75 -0.84 -3.82
C ASP A 79 -15.15 -0.27 -4.10
N LYS A 80 -15.31 1.06 -4.16
CA LYS A 80 -16.56 1.63 -4.64
C LYS A 80 -16.56 1.64 -6.16
N PRO A 81 -17.43 0.87 -6.84
CA PRO A 81 -17.66 1.11 -8.25
C PRO A 81 -18.13 2.55 -8.40
N HIS A 82 -17.41 3.35 -9.20
CA HIS A 82 -17.96 4.59 -9.75
C HIS A 82 -19.17 4.23 -10.61
N LYS A 83 -20.33 4.08 -9.97
CA LYS A 83 -21.60 4.28 -10.64
C LYS A 83 -21.61 5.75 -11.04
N LEU A 84 -21.28 6.01 -12.30
CA LEU A 84 -21.73 7.20 -13.02
C LEU A 84 -23.27 7.10 -13.09
N ALA A 85 -23.93 7.46 -11.98
CA ALA A 85 -25.37 7.60 -11.91
C ALA A 85 -25.71 8.97 -12.52
N GLY A 86 -26.31 8.93 -13.70
CA GLY A 86 -26.91 10.10 -14.31
C GLY A 86 -28.03 10.70 -13.47
N GLY A 87 -28.36 11.96 -13.79
CA GLY A 87 -29.54 12.66 -13.30
C GLY A 87 -29.23 13.59 -12.12
N ARG A 88 -29.05 14.88 -12.41
CA ARG A 88 -29.27 15.93 -11.41
C ARG A 88 -30.79 16.04 -11.19
N PRO A 89 -31.33 15.89 -9.99
CA PRO A 89 -32.58 16.54 -9.68
C PRO A 89 -32.29 18.03 -9.47
N LEU A 90 -32.97 18.87 -10.23
CA LEU A 90 -33.08 20.29 -9.92
C LEU A 90 -33.82 20.39 -8.57
N LEU A 91 -33.18 21.02 -7.59
CA LEU A 91 -33.82 21.33 -6.31
C LEU A 91 -34.97 22.33 -6.57
N PRO A 92 -36.14 22.19 -5.92
CA PRO A 92 -37.10 23.28 -5.81
C PRO A 92 -36.56 24.41 -4.93
#